data_AF-A0A354T374-F1
#
_entry.id   AF-A0A354T374-F1
#
_cell.length_a   1.000
_cell.length_b   1.000
_cell.length_c   1.000
_cell.angle_alpha   90.00
_cell.angle_beta   90.00
_cell.angle_gamma   90.00
#
_symmetry.space_group_name_H-M   'P 1'
#
loop_
_entity.id
_entity.type
_entity.pdbx_description
1 polymer ?
#
loop_
_entity_poly.entity_id
_entity_poly.type
_entity_poly.pdbx_seq_one_letter_code
_entity_poly.pdbx_strand_id
1 'polypeptide(L)'
;MGRSNGPTILETKLLTAQVHPDDKVLPLAIWMAIEPVLADTAKPWLDWLAGIATTTQPLSRVLSHKAMRRLCDTRKAENLDLAVEFCDKIAEHDILLAHALDGLVKGQEGGVMKPLKDVSASLAKWRASANADVLKHAQTLAVLWGDETAVKEMIVALHDASKPEKDRIAVLQSLRKVKTDAVKEGLKPLLAPGTSTTLGVAAIRAAADLGGDEFIAPLITQAASKDFNLRIAALEALSSRATWTKAMLDAIAAEKVSASGFPAPVRRALATSKDKAIRDHAFKVLGAWQDSSEDVKSLIAQKKQVCLTGEPDLANGKLMFTATCMVCHEFHGGGQKVGPDLIGSGRSNLDALLANVIDPNQIIGNGYENFTVSTKDGRTLAGRVVEDTPGHVKLLGAGGAAQVVPRDQIASLTNTKQSLMPMGFGNLPDAAFRDMMWYILAPPEEGPLTPEKKKLLIQGVEVPETASKPKGTNWRAIDWESVSLWNPDWKVSAPDFERTPVKLAEYHGKTNVLLMHPFEKTKPASFERQMKVEKTKLKFSVAADDRGDWIVKAVVNGQVVKEVAVDHEKPRWKTVEVDLAKWKGQEVTVRLEAHASGWNMEFAYWGGIALQ
;
A
#
# COMPACT_ATOMS: atom_id res chain seq x y z
N MET A 1 2.27 -13.96 41.51
CA MET A 1 2.78 -15.35 41.37
C MET A 1 3.81 -15.34 40.26
N GLY A 2 5.06 -15.74 40.56
CA GLY A 2 6.11 -15.81 39.55
C GLY A 2 5.71 -16.83 38.47
N ARG A 3 5.69 -16.41 37.21
CA ARG A 3 5.50 -17.33 36.08
C ARG A 3 6.70 -18.27 36.07
N SER A 4 6.46 -19.58 36.23
CA SER A 4 7.53 -20.58 36.19
C SER A 4 8.14 -20.65 34.79
N ASN A 5 9.44 -20.94 34.69
CA ASN A 5 10.14 -21.13 33.41
C ASN A 5 9.76 -22.43 32.68
N GLY A 6 8.70 -23.12 33.13
CA GLY A 6 8.24 -24.38 32.57
C GLY A 6 6.84 -24.77 33.07
N PRO A 7 6.18 -25.70 32.37
CA PRO A 7 4.82 -26.11 32.68
C PRO A 7 4.73 -26.97 33.95
N THR A 8 3.61 -26.84 34.64
CA THR A 8 3.27 -27.47 35.91
C THR A 8 2.22 -28.56 35.72
N ILE A 9 2.05 -29.39 36.75
CA ILE A 9 1.00 -30.42 36.80
C ILE A 9 -0.40 -29.81 36.69
N LEU A 10 -0.61 -28.60 37.24
CA LEU A 10 -1.89 -27.91 37.18
C LEU A 10 -2.24 -27.50 35.74
N GLU A 11 -1.27 -26.95 35.01
CA GLU A 11 -1.42 -26.58 33.60
C GLU A 11 -1.69 -27.80 32.72
N THR A 12 -1.04 -28.94 33.04
CA THR A 12 -1.29 -30.22 32.36
C THR A 12 -2.73 -30.69 32.57
N LYS A 13 -3.24 -30.63 33.81
CA LYS A 13 -4.62 -31.03 34.13
C LYS A 13 -5.68 -30.17 33.43
N LEU A 14 -5.44 -28.86 33.34
CA LEU A 14 -6.31 -27.91 32.62
C LEU A 14 -6.42 -28.24 31.13
N LEU A 15 -5.33 -28.71 30.52
CA LEU A 15 -5.29 -29.10 29.11
C LEU A 15 -5.87 -30.48 28.82
N THR A 16 -5.83 -31.40 29.79
CA THR A 16 -6.47 -32.71 29.70
C THR A 16 -7.96 -32.69 30.01
N ALA A 17 -8.52 -31.55 30.45
CA ALA A 17 -9.95 -31.42 30.64
C ALA A 17 -10.66 -31.50 29.28
N GLN A 18 -11.71 -32.33 29.16
CA GLN A 18 -12.48 -32.43 27.92
C GLN A 18 -13.17 -31.10 27.62
N VAL A 19 -12.80 -30.49 26.51
CA VAL A 19 -13.37 -29.21 26.06
C VAL A 19 -14.40 -29.46 24.98
N HIS A 20 -15.56 -28.83 25.10
CA HIS A 20 -16.57 -28.85 24.04
C HIS A 20 -15.98 -28.19 22.78
N PRO A 21 -16.14 -28.74 21.56
CA PRO A 21 -15.54 -28.19 20.34
C PRO A 21 -15.84 -26.72 20.05
N ASP A 22 -16.96 -26.21 20.57
CA ASP A 22 -17.41 -24.82 20.40
C ASP A 22 -16.99 -23.86 21.52
N ASP A 23 -16.27 -24.33 22.54
CA ASP A 23 -15.80 -23.47 23.64
C ASP A 23 -14.67 -22.55 23.15
N LYS A 24 -14.99 -21.26 23.02
CA LYS A 24 -14.04 -20.22 22.61
C LYS A 24 -13.32 -19.56 23.77
N VAL A 25 -13.78 -19.78 25.00
CA VAL A 25 -13.29 -19.09 26.21
C VAL A 25 -12.11 -19.84 26.80
N LEU A 26 -12.24 -21.16 26.99
CA LEU A 26 -11.21 -21.95 27.65
C LEU A 26 -9.90 -22.01 26.84
N PRO A 27 -9.89 -22.25 25.51
CA PRO A 27 -8.66 -22.18 24.72
C PRO A 27 -7.99 -20.80 24.78
N LEU A 28 -8.79 -19.72 24.80
CA LEU A 28 -8.27 -18.36 24.90
C LEU A 28 -7.67 -18.09 26.28
N ALA A 29 -8.33 -18.51 27.37
CA ALA A 29 -7.83 -18.34 28.72
C ALA A 29 -6.50 -19.09 28.94
N ILE A 30 -6.41 -20.33 28.47
CA ILE A 30 -5.19 -21.13 28.53
C ILE A 30 -4.09 -20.48 27.69
N TRP A 31 -4.42 -20.01 26.48
CA TRP A 31 -3.47 -19.30 25.63
C TRP A 31 -2.92 -18.03 26.30
N MET A 32 -3.77 -17.20 26.90
CA MET A 32 -3.36 -15.97 27.60
C MET A 32 -2.41 -16.25 28.78
N ALA A 33 -2.48 -17.44 29.39
CA ALA A 33 -1.55 -17.85 30.43
C ALA A 33 -0.19 -18.29 29.87
N ILE A 34 -0.20 -19.06 28.78
CA ILE A 34 1.01 -19.66 28.19
C ILE A 34 1.80 -18.65 27.35
N GLU A 35 1.12 -17.80 26.59
CA GLU A 35 1.71 -16.97 25.55
C GLU A 35 2.93 -16.13 26.00
N PRO A 36 2.88 -15.41 27.14
CA PRO A 36 4.00 -14.56 27.54
C PRO A 36 5.27 -15.37 27.84
N VAL A 37 5.10 -16.59 28.37
CA VAL A 37 6.23 -17.46 28.73
C VAL A 37 6.75 -18.21 27.50
N LEU A 38 5.87 -18.55 26.55
CA LEU A 38 6.28 -19.09 25.25
C LEU A 38 7.14 -18.07 24.47
N ALA A 39 6.77 -16.79 24.50
CA ALA A 39 7.51 -15.73 23.81
C ALA A 39 8.92 -15.50 24.39
N ASP A 40 9.09 -15.72 25.71
CA ASP A 40 10.35 -15.56 26.42
C ASP A 40 11.22 -16.83 26.34
N THR A 41 10.63 -17.99 26.67
CA THR A 41 11.29 -19.31 26.77
C THR A 41 10.52 -20.39 26.02
N ALA A 42 10.66 -20.45 24.69
CA ALA A 42 9.82 -21.31 23.84
C ALA A 42 10.00 -22.82 24.04
N LYS A 43 11.25 -23.30 24.14
CA LYS A 43 11.56 -24.74 24.04
C LYS A 43 10.85 -25.63 25.08
N PRO A 44 10.91 -25.36 26.40
CA PRO A 44 10.24 -26.21 27.39
C PRO A 44 8.72 -26.32 27.17
N TRP A 45 8.10 -25.22 26.72
CA TRP A 45 6.67 -25.18 26.43
C TRP A 45 6.29 -25.95 25.16
N LEU A 46 7.12 -25.88 24.12
CA LEU A 46 6.90 -26.66 22.90
C LEU A 46 7.12 -28.15 23.12
N ASP A 47 8.15 -28.54 23.88
CA ASP A 47 8.40 -29.94 24.24
C ASP A 47 7.23 -30.53 25.04
N TRP A 48 6.72 -29.78 26.01
CA TRP A 48 5.55 -30.18 26.77
C TRP A 48 4.27 -30.23 25.92
N LEU A 49 4.01 -29.20 25.11
CA LEU A 49 2.86 -29.18 24.21
C LEU A 49 2.89 -30.39 23.27
N ALA A 50 4.04 -30.72 22.69
CA ALA A 50 4.19 -31.89 21.83
C ALA A 50 3.84 -33.20 22.56
N GLY A 51 4.21 -33.32 23.84
CA GLY A 51 3.92 -34.49 24.66
C GLY A 51 2.43 -34.71 24.97
N ILE A 52 1.61 -33.66 24.95
CA ILE A 52 0.17 -33.74 25.28
C ILE A 52 -0.75 -33.47 24.08
N ALA A 53 -0.23 -32.92 22.98
CA ALA A 53 -1.07 -32.37 21.93
C ALA A 53 -1.98 -33.42 21.27
N THR A 54 -1.54 -34.67 21.19
CA THR A 54 -2.29 -35.74 20.51
C THR A 54 -3.53 -36.15 21.29
N THR A 55 -3.45 -36.15 22.63
CA THR A 55 -4.51 -36.59 23.56
C THR A 55 -5.43 -35.47 24.04
N THR A 56 -5.07 -34.20 23.78
CA THR A 56 -5.80 -33.00 24.24
C THR A 56 -6.52 -32.27 23.10
N GLN A 57 -6.81 -32.96 22.00
CA GLN A 57 -7.60 -32.41 20.89
C GLN A 57 -9.08 -32.25 21.29
N PRO A 58 -9.80 -31.19 20.85
CA PRO A 58 -9.40 -30.20 19.85
C PRO A 58 -8.60 -29.00 20.40
N LEU A 59 -8.47 -28.86 21.72
CA LEU A 59 -7.81 -27.72 22.38
C LEU A 59 -6.36 -27.53 21.90
N SER A 60 -5.59 -28.61 21.82
CA SER A 60 -4.21 -28.58 21.32
C SER A 60 -4.07 -28.09 19.88
N ARG A 61 -5.10 -28.23 19.03
CA ARG A 61 -5.09 -27.68 17.66
C ARG A 61 -5.05 -26.17 17.68
N VAL A 62 -5.92 -25.57 18.51
CA VAL A 62 -6.00 -24.11 18.70
C VAL A 62 -4.68 -23.59 19.28
N LEU A 63 -4.14 -24.28 20.28
CA LEU A 63 -2.89 -23.86 20.92
C LEU A 63 -1.67 -24.03 20.02
N SER A 64 -1.62 -25.09 19.21
CA SER A 64 -0.53 -25.29 18.24
C SER A 64 -0.54 -24.19 17.19
N HIS A 65 -1.69 -23.88 16.60
CA HIS A 65 -1.83 -22.76 15.66
C HIS A 65 -1.34 -21.44 16.28
N LYS A 66 -1.82 -21.11 17.49
CA LYS A 66 -1.45 -19.86 18.17
C LYS A 66 0.02 -19.82 18.57
N ALA A 67 0.58 -20.92 19.05
CA ALA A 67 1.99 -21.05 19.39
C ALA A 67 2.87 -20.77 18.18
N MET A 68 2.61 -21.46 17.06
CA MET A 68 3.37 -21.29 15.82
C MET A 68 3.33 -19.85 15.31
N ARG A 69 2.14 -19.25 15.30
CA ARG A 69 1.95 -17.84 14.95
C ARG A 69 2.77 -16.92 15.85
N ARG A 70 2.72 -17.15 17.17
CA ARG A 70 3.43 -16.32 18.16
C ARG A 70 4.94 -16.40 18.03
N LEU A 71 5.47 -17.58 17.72
CA LEU A 71 6.91 -17.75 17.48
C LEU A 71 7.38 -16.86 16.32
N CYS A 72 6.64 -16.79 15.22
CA CYS A 72 6.91 -15.85 14.12
C CYS A 72 6.87 -14.38 14.59
N ASP A 73 5.89 -14.03 15.41
CA ASP A 73 5.72 -12.68 15.97
C ASP A 73 6.87 -12.22 16.87
N THR A 74 7.62 -13.15 17.48
CA THR A 74 8.79 -12.82 18.29
C THR A 74 9.96 -12.27 17.49
N ARG A 75 9.93 -12.47 16.16
CA ARG A 75 11.00 -12.10 15.23
C ARG A 75 12.39 -12.69 15.57
N LYS A 76 12.43 -13.84 16.26
CA LYS A 76 13.65 -14.61 16.54
C LYS A 76 13.72 -15.81 15.61
N ALA A 77 14.75 -15.92 14.78
CA ALA A 77 14.85 -16.98 13.77
C ALA A 77 15.02 -18.37 14.42
N GLU A 78 15.65 -18.45 15.59
CA GLU A 78 15.82 -19.66 16.41
C GLU A 78 14.46 -20.25 16.82
N ASN A 79 13.43 -19.41 17.00
CA ASN A 79 12.09 -19.86 17.34
C ASN A 79 11.41 -20.58 16.18
N LEU A 80 11.80 -20.31 14.92
CA LEU A 80 11.31 -21.08 13.77
C LEU A 80 11.94 -22.46 13.71
N ASP A 81 13.21 -22.62 14.11
CA ASP A 81 13.82 -23.95 14.22
C ASP A 81 13.05 -24.81 15.23
N LEU A 82 12.70 -24.22 16.39
CA LEU A 82 11.90 -24.90 17.41
C LEU A 82 10.48 -25.21 16.94
N ALA A 83 9.88 -24.32 16.15
CA ALA A 83 8.57 -24.54 15.55
C ALA A 83 8.58 -25.72 14.58
N VAL A 84 9.61 -25.83 13.73
CA VAL A 84 9.79 -26.94 12.80
C VAL A 84 10.03 -28.25 13.57
N GLU A 85 10.86 -28.24 14.60
CA GLU A 85 11.07 -29.40 15.48
C GLU A 85 9.75 -29.86 16.14
N PHE A 86 8.92 -28.92 16.60
CA PHE A 86 7.59 -29.20 17.12
C PHE A 86 6.69 -29.83 16.06
N CYS A 87 6.60 -29.25 14.86
CA CYS A 87 5.82 -29.78 13.75
C CYS A 87 6.26 -31.21 13.36
N ASP A 88 7.55 -31.49 13.35
CA ASP A 88 8.07 -32.83 13.06
C ASP A 88 7.69 -33.86 14.11
N LYS A 89 7.64 -33.49 15.39
CA LYS A 89 7.20 -34.37 16.49
C LYS A 89 5.72 -34.76 16.37
N ILE A 90 4.87 -33.87 15.85
CA ILE A 90 3.44 -34.11 15.70
C ILE A 90 3.07 -34.60 14.29
N ALA A 91 4.04 -34.86 13.43
CA ALA A 91 3.82 -35.05 11.99
C ALA A 91 2.99 -36.29 11.62
N GLU A 92 2.86 -37.27 12.52
CA GLU A 92 1.99 -38.45 12.33
C GLU A 92 0.50 -38.11 12.48
N HIS A 93 0.16 -36.90 12.95
CA HIS A 93 -1.21 -36.45 13.18
C HIS A 93 -1.60 -35.32 12.23
N ASP A 94 -2.06 -35.68 11.03
CA ASP A 94 -2.33 -34.74 9.93
C ASP A 94 -3.17 -33.51 10.31
N ILE A 95 -4.27 -33.68 11.04
CA ILE A 95 -5.13 -32.54 11.42
C ILE A 95 -4.40 -31.58 12.37
N LEU A 96 -3.66 -32.12 13.34
CA LEU A 96 -2.90 -31.31 14.30
C LEU A 96 -1.75 -30.59 13.61
N LEU A 97 -1.02 -31.30 12.72
CA LEU A 97 0.03 -30.73 11.90
C LEU A 97 -0.52 -29.61 10.99
N ALA A 98 -1.67 -29.82 10.35
CA ALA A 98 -2.30 -28.81 9.48
C ALA A 98 -2.53 -27.50 10.24
N HIS A 99 -3.09 -27.55 11.46
CA HIS A 99 -3.29 -26.36 12.29
C HIS A 99 -1.98 -25.69 12.72
N ALA A 100 -0.94 -26.46 13.04
CA ALA A 100 0.36 -25.91 13.37
C ALA A 100 1.00 -25.20 12.15
N LEU A 101 1.00 -25.84 10.98
CA LEU A 101 1.52 -25.26 9.75
C LEU A 101 0.71 -24.03 9.30
N ASP A 102 -0.62 -24.04 9.47
CA ASP A 102 -1.46 -22.86 9.23
C ASP A 102 -1.06 -21.67 10.12
N GLY A 103 -0.80 -21.94 11.41
CA GLY A 103 -0.29 -20.93 12.34
C GLY A 103 1.06 -20.35 11.92
N LEU A 104 1.97 -21.20 11.42
CA LEU A 104 3.24 -20.76 10.83
C LEU A 104 3.00 -19.88 9.60
N VAL A 105 2.17 -20.32 8.65
CA VAL A 105 1.82 -19.54 7.45
C VAL A 105 1.25 -18.18 7.84
N LYS A 106 0.31 -18.16 8.79
CA LYS A 106 -0.31 -16.93 9.27
C LYS A 106 0.71 -15.98 9.92
N GLY A 107 1.66 -16.53 10.69
CA GLY A 107 2.75 -15.77 11.29
C GLY A 107 3.69 -15.10 10.29
N GLN A 108 3.73 -15.55 9.02
CA GLN A 108 4.57 -14.97 7.98
C GLN A 108 3.94 -13.74 7.29
N GLU A 109 2.64 -13.47 7.51
CA GLU A 109 1.95 -12.33 6.87
C GLU A 109 2.54 -10.96 7.26
N GLY A 110 3.08 -10.84 8.48
CA GLY A 110 3.76 -9.63 8.97
C GLY A 110 5.18 -9.42 8.40
N GLY A 111 5.66 -10.33 7.55
CA GLY A 111 6.96 -10.29 6.90
C GLY A 111 7.69 -11.62 7.03
N VAL A 112 8.21 -12.13 5.92
CA VAL A 112 8.81 -13.47 5.85
C VAL A 112 10.06 -13.57 6.74
N MET A 113 10.12 -14.60 7.57
CA MET A 113 11.27 -15.02 8.37
C MET A 113 11.55 -16.50 8.15
N LYS A 114 12.83 -16.84 7.98
CA LYS A 114 13.28 -18.20 7.71
C LYS A 114 13.86 -18.84 8.98
N PRO A 115 13.73 -20.17 9.13
CA PRO A 115 14.55 -20.94 10.06
C PRO A 115 16.05 -20.73 9.81
N LEU A 116 16.87 -20.89 10.83
CA LEU A 116 18.33 -20.84 10.70
C LEU A 116 18.89 -22.17 10.20
N LYS A 117 18.24 -23.28 10.57
CA LYS A 117 18.60 -24.61 10.13
C LYS A 117 18.05 -24.91 8.74
N ASP A 118 18.68 -25.86 8.06
CA ASP A 118 18.11 -26.46 6.86
C ASP A 118 16.89 -27.32 7.24
N VAL A 119 15.74 -26.97 6.67
CA VAL A 119 14.44 -27.60 6.92
C VAL A 119 13.85 -28.24 5.66
N SER A 120 14.64 -28.34 4.59
CA SER A 120 14.24 -28.92 3.30
C SER A 120 13.68 -30.33 3.44
N ALA A 121 14.28 -31.17 4.29
CA ALA A 121 13.81 -32.53 4.57
C ALA A 121 12.41 -32.54 5.23
N SER A 122 12.18 -31.70 6.25
CA SER A 122 10.89 -31.57 6.93
C SER A 122 9.82 -31.05 5.97
N LEU A 123 10.14 -30.02 5.17
CA LEU A 123 9.25 -29.50 4.13
C LEU A 123 8.90 -30.56 3.08
N ALA A 124 9.87 -31.33 2.59
CA ALA A 124 9.64 -32.41 1.63
C ALA A 124 8.71 -33.49 2.22
N LYS A 125 8.93 -33.87 3.49
CA LYS A 125 8.06 -34.80 4.22
C LYS A 125 6.63 -34.28 4.31
N TRP A 126 6.44 -33.03 4.71
CA TRP A 126 5.08 -32.46 4.86
C TRP A 126 4.37 -32.27 3.52
N ARG A 127 5.10 -31.88 2.46
CA ARG A 127 4.54 -31.77 1.10
C ARG A 127 4.11 -33.12 0.51
N ALA A 128 4.64 -34.23 1.00
CA ALA A 128 4.24 -35.58 0.62
C ALA A 128 3.02 -36.11 1.40
N SER A 129 2.45 -35.35 2.34
CA SER A 129 1.26 -35.78 3.09
C SER A 129 0.05 -35.94 2.16
N ALA A 130 -0.77 -36.97 2.42
CA ALA A 130 -2.04 -37.18 1.75
C ALA A 130 -3.13 -36.20 2.23
N ASN A 131 -2.91 -35.51 3.35
CA ASN A 131 -3.82 -34.48 3.85
C ASN A 131 -3.65 -33.18 3.07
N ALA A 132 -4.74 -32.71 2.45
CA ALA A 132 -4.74 -31.54 1.58
C ALA A 132 -4.32 -30.24 2.30
N ASP A 133 -4.68 -30.06 3.56
CA ASP A 133 -4.33 -28.86 4.33
C ASP A 133 -2.85 -28.88 4.72
N VAL A 134 -2.32 -30.02 5.17
CA VAL A 134 -0.88 -30.20 5.43
C VAL A 134 -0.08 -29.89 4.17
N LEU A 135 -0.44 -30.51 3.04
CA LEU A 135 0.23 -30.29 1.76
C LEU A 135 0.20 -28.81 1.36
N LYS A 136 -0.96 -28.16 1.43
CA LYS A 136 -1.15 -26.75 1.06
C LYS A 136 -0.29 -25.82 1.93
N HIS A 137 -0.33 -25.97 3.25
CA HIS A 137 0.44 -25.12 4.16
C HIS A 137 1.94 -25.39 4.04
N ALA A 138 2.34 -26.66 3.89
CA ALA A 138 3.73 -27.04 3.65
C ALA A 138 4.27 -26.46 2.32
N GLN A 139 3.50 -26.52 1.24
CA GLN A 139 3.87 -25.89 -0.04
C GLN A 139 4.06 -24.38 0.15
N THR A 140 3.14 -23.73 0.86
CA THR A 140 3.21 -22.29 1.12
C THR A 140 4.49 -21.94 1.91
N LEU A 141 4.80 -22.68 2.98
CA LEU A 141 6.00 -22.46 3.78
C LEU A 141 7.28 -22.75 2.98
N ALA A 142 7.31 -23.83 2.19
CA ALA A 142 8.45 -24.16 1.35
C ALA A 142 8.79 -23.01 0.41
N VAL A 143 7.78 -22.41 -0.20
CA VAL A 143 7.94 -21.24 -1.08
C VAL A 143 8.42 -20.02 -0.31
N LEU A 144 7.76 -19.67 0.80
CA LEU A 144 8.14 -18.52 1.62
C LEU A 144 9.57 -18.63 2.16
N TRP A 145 9.99 -19.82 2.57
CA TRP A 145 11.34 -20.08 3.07
C TRP A 145 12.37 -20.28 1.95
N GLY A 146 11.93 -20.36 0.69
CA GLY A 146 12.79 -20.44 -0.49
C GLY A 146 13.42 -21.82 -0.69
N ASP A 147 12.68 -22.88 -0.37
CA ASP A 147 13.03 -24.26 -0.73
C ASP A 147 13.22 -24.35 -2.25
N GLU A 148 14.41 -24.78 -2.68
CA GLU A 148 14.81 -24.73 -4.08
C GLU A 148 13.91 -25.60 -4.96
N THR A 149 13.48 -26.76 -4.44
CA THR A 149 12.60 -27.69 -5.16
C THR A 149 11.20 -27.08 -5.34
N ALA A 150 10.59 -26.58 -4.27
CA ALA A 150 9.27 -25.95 -4.33
C ALA A 150 9.26 -24.69 -5.21
N VAL A 151 10.32 -23.88 -5.15
CA VAL A 151 10.49 -22.71 -6.02
C VAL A 151 10.58 -23.14 -7.49
N LYS A 152 11.37 -24.17 -7.81
CA LYS A 152 11.47 -24.70 -9.18
C LYS A 152 10.12 -25.23 -9.69
N GLU A 153 9.38 -25.98 -8.88
CA GLU A 153 8.04 -26.48 -9.22
C GLU A 153 7.08 -25.32 -9.53
N MET A 154 7.08 -24.26 -8.73
CA MET A 154 6.27 -23.07 -8.99
C MET A 154 6.69 -22.34 -10.26
N ILE A 155 7.99 -22.24 -10.55
CA ILE A 155 8.48 -21.65 -11.81
C ILE A 155 8.02 -22.50 -13.00
N VAL A 156 8.04 -23.84 -12.90
CA VAL A 156 7.50 -24.72 -13.94
C VAL A 156 6.00 -24.46 -14.14
N ALA A 157 5.21 -24.41 -13.06
CA ALA A 157 3.78 -24.10 -13.14
C ALA A 157 3.49 -22.69 -13.70
N LEU A 158 4.37 -21.71 -13.42
CA LEU A 158 4.30 -20.36 -13.97
C LEU A 158 4.46 -20.34 -15.49
N HIS A 159 5.26 -21.25 -16.06
CA HIS A 159 5.54 -21.34 -17.49
C HIS A 159 4.68 -22.37 -18.23
N ASP A 160 3.85 -23.13 -17.51
CA ASP A 160 2.93 -24.09 -18.11
C ASP A 160 1.78 -23.38 -18.84
N ALA A 161 1.90 -23.26 -20.16
CA ALA A 161 0.91 -22.63 -21.02
C ALA A 161 -0.43 -23.40 -21.09
N SER A 162 -0.50 -24.64 -20.60
CA SER A 162 -1.77 -25.38 -20.49
C SER A 162 -2.64 -24.91 -19.33
N LYS A 163 -2.06 -24.20 -18.35
CA LYS A 163 -2.78 -23.66 -17.19
C LYS A 163 -3.46 -22.32 -17.53
N PRO A 164 -4.65 -22.05 -16.96
CA PRO A 164 -5.28 -20.74 -17.06
C PRO A 164 -4.33 -19.63 -16.61
N GLU A 165 -4.35 -18.50 -17.32
CA GLU A 165 -3.45 -17.38 -17.02
C GLU A 165 -3.65 -16.83 -15.60
N LYS A 166 -4.88 -16.86 -15.09
CA LYS A 166 -5.21 -16.49 -13.72
C LYS A 166 -4.41 -17.30 -12.68
N ASP A 167 -4.22 -18.59 -12.93
CA ASP A 167 -3.50 -19.48 -12.02
C ASP A 167 -2.00 -19.18 -12.08
N ARG A 168 -1.48 -18.92 -13.28
CA ARG A 168 -0.08 -18.49 -13.50
C ARG A 168 0.20 -17.15 -12.82
N ILE A 169 -0.74 -16.20 -12.85
CA ILE A 169 -0.65 -14.93 -12.13
C ILE A 169 -0.66 -15.15 -10.60
N ALA A 170 -1.47 -16.07 -10.08
CA ALA A 170 -1.49 -16.38 -8.64
C ALA A 170 -0.16 -17.01 -8.17
N VAL A 171 0.45 -17.86 -9.00
CA VAL A 171 1.81 -18.39 -8.78
C VAL A 171 2.81 -17.24 -8.72
N LEU A 172 2.76 -16.31 -9.66
CA LEU A 172 3.64 -15.15 -9.72
C LEU A 172 3.49 -14.21 -8.51
N GLN A 173 2.26 -13.99 -8.05
CA GLN A 173 1.96 -13.22 -6.82
C GLN A 173 2.55 -13.87 -5.56
N SER A 174 2.69 -15.19 -5.56
CA SER A 174 3.33 -15.93 -4.46
C SER A 174 4.86 -15.83 -4.55
N LEU A 175 5.42 -16.03 -5.75
CA LEU A 175 6.85 -15.99 -6.01
C LEU A 175 7.47 -14.61 -5.76
N ARG A 176 6.75 -13.50 -5.99
CA ARG A 176 7.29 -12.14 -5.79
C ARG A 176 7.71 -11.83 -4.35
N LYS A 177 7.22 -12.61 -3.36
CA LYS A 177 7.62 -12.49 -1.94
C LYS A 177 8.93 -13.22 -1.64
N VAL A 178 9.43 -14.04 -2.56
CA VAL A 178 10.57 -14.95 -2.38
C VAL A 178 11.78 -14.40 -3.15
N LYS A 179 12.60 -13.60 -2.45
CA LYS A 179 13.75 -12.91 -3.03
C LYS A 179 14.97 -13.83 -3.22
N THR A 180 14.86 -14.81 -4.12
CA THR A 180 15.95 -15.73 -4.49
C THR A 180 16.31 -15.58 -5.96
N ASP A 181 17.56 -15.88 -6.32
CA ASP A 181 18.02 -15.76 -7.72
C ASP A 181 17.26 -16.69 -8.66
N ALA A 182 16.89 -17.89 -8.19
CA ALA A 182 16.05 -18.82 -8.96
C ALA A 182 14.71 -18.18 -9.38
N VAL A 183 14.03 -17.47 -8.48
CA VAL A 183 12.78 -16.75 -8.80
C VAL A 183 13.02 -15.64 -9.80
N LYS A 184 14.12 -14.90 -9.64
CA LYS A 184 14.43 -13.80 -10.54
C LYS A 184 14.73 -14.31 -11.95
N GLU A 185 15.54 -15.36 -12.09
CA GLU A 185 15.79 -16.01 -13.39
C GLU A 185 14.51 -16.58 -13.99
N GLY A 186 13.66 -17.22 -13.18
CA GLY A 186 12.36 -17.75 -13.61
C GLY A 186 11.40 -16.67 -14.10
N LEU A 187 11.53 -15.42 -13.65
CA LEU A 187 10.65 -14.32 -14.04
C LEU A 187 11.05 -13.66 -15.36
N LYS A 188 12.35 -13.62 -15.69
CA LYS A 188 12.88 -12.90 -16.87
C LYS A 188 12.19 -13.27 -18.19
N PRO A 189 11.87 -14.55 -18.51
CA PRO A 189 11.19 -14.88 -19.75
C PRO A 189 9.81 -14.24 -19.90
N LEU A 190 9.11 -13.93 -18.80
CA LEU A 190 7.80 -13.27 -18.83
C LEU A 190 7.90 -11.76 -19.11
N LEU A 191 9.10 -11.20 -19.03
CA LEU A 191 9.40 -9.82 -19.41
C LEU A 191 9.87 -9.72 -20.87
N ALA A 192 9.84 -10.81 -21.63
CA ALA A 192 10.14 -10.80 -23.05
C ALA A 192 8.93 -10.33 -23.89
N PRO A 193 9.16 -9.72 -25.07
CA PRO A 193 8.10 -9.47 -26.05
C PRO A 193 7.36 -10.78 -26.39
N GLY A 194 6.03 -10.74 -26.45
CA GLY A 194 5.17 -11.90 -26.77
C GLY A 194 4.42 -12.50 -25.58
N THR A 195 4.76 -12.12 -24.35
CA THR A 195 3.91 -12.40 -23.18
C THR A 195 2.61 -11.60 -23.28
N SER A 196 1.47 -12.19 -22.87
CA SER A 196 0.20 -11.49 -22.82
C SER A 196 0.27 -10.26 -21.92
N THR A 197 -0.50 -9.22 -22.22
CA THR A 197 -0.52 -7.95 -21.48
C THR A 197 -0.72 -8.15 -19.98
N THR A 198 -1.70 -8.96 -19.60
CA THR A 198 -2.10 -9.23 -18.22
C THR A 198 -1.02 -9.98 -17.44
N LEU A 199 -0.43 -11.03 -18.01
CA LEU A 199 0.67 -11.75 -17.38
C LEU A 199 1.95 -10.91 -17.33
N GLY A 200 2.25 -10.15 -18.39
CA GLY A 200 3.43 -9.28 -18.45
C GLY A 200 3.37 -8.14 -17.44
N VAL A 201 2.20 -7.49 -17.26
CA VAL A 201 2.02 -6.48 -16.20
C VAL A 201 2.21 -7.09 -14.82
N ALA A 202 1.69 -8.30 -14.58
CA ALA A 202 1.90 -9.01 -13.33
C ALA A 202 3.40 -9.29 -13.11
N ALA A 203 4.12 -9.75 -14.15
CA ALA A 203 5.55 -10.00 -14.10
C ALA A 203 6.38 -8.74 -13.82
N ILE A 204 6.04 -7.60 -14.44
CA ILE A 204 6.68 -6.31 -14.18
C ILE A 204 6.54 -5.92 -12.70
N ARG A 205 5.35 -6.08 -12.11
CA ARG A 205 5.10 -5.80 -10.69
C ARG A 205 5.90 -6.74 -9.78
N ALA A 206 5.99 -8.02 -10.12
CA ALA A 206 6.85 -8.95 -9.37
C ALA A 206 8.33 -8.59 -9.46
N ALA A 207 8.81 -8.17 -10.64
CA ALA A 207 10.19 -7.71 -10.80
C ALA A 207 10.45 -6.45 -9.95
N ALA A 208 9.49 -5.53 -9.90
CA ALA A 208 9.55 -4.37 -9.03
C ALA A 208 9.67 -4.76 -7.54
N ASP A 209 8.90 -5.73 -7.05
CA ASP A 209 8.96 -6.18 -5.66
C ASP A 209 10.25 -6.93 -5.29
N LEU A 210 10.72 -7.81 -6.19
CA LEU A 210 11.94 -8.59 -6.01
C LEU A 210 13.18 -7.69 -5.99
N GLY A 211 13.24 -6.76 -6.94
CA GLY A 211 14.42 -5.92 -7.18
C GLY A 211 15.62 -6.69 -7.73
N GLY A 212 16.66 -5.94 -8.12
CA GLY A 212 17.85 -6.46 -8.81
C GLY A 212 18.08 -5.76 -10.14
N ASP A 213 19.31 -5.30 -10.38
CA ASP A 213 19.65 -4.53 -11.59
C ASP A 213 19.58 -5.38 -12.88
N GLU A 214 19.54 -6.71 -12.75
CA GLU A 214 19.26 -7.66 -13.84
C GLU A 214 17.89 -7.45 -14.50
N PHE A 215 16.94 -6.78 -13.83
CA PHE A 215 15.64 -6.46 -14.41
C PHE A 215 15.63 -5.16 -15.24
N ILE A 216 16.67 -4.32 -15.16
CA ILE A 216 16.70 -3.03 -15.85
C ILE A 216 16.51 -3.18 -17.37
N ALA A 217 17.30 -4.05 -18.02
CA ALA A 217 17.23 -4.21 -19.47
C ALA A 217 15.88 -4.82 -19.95
N PRO A 218 15.33 -5.87 -19.32
CA PRO A 218 13.98 -6.35 -19.63
C PRO A 218 12.90 -5.28 -19.40
N LEU A 219 12.97 -4.50 -18.32
CA LEU A 219 12.00 -3.45 -18.04
C LEU A 219 12.08 -2.28 -19.03
N ILE A 220 13.28 -1.88 -19.47
CA ILE A 220 13.45 -0.89 -20.54
C ILE A 220 12.83 -1.41 -21.85
N THR A 221 12.99 -2.69 -22.14
CA THR A 221 12.37 -3.33 -23.31
C THR A 221 10.84 -3.25 -23.23
N GLN A 222 10.26 -3.53 -22.06
CA GLN A 222 8.81 -3.39 -21.85
C GLN A 222 8.35 -1.93 -21.85
N ALA A 223 9.16 -1.00 -21.36
CA ALA A 223 8.89 0.43 -21.45
C ALA A 223 8.85 0.91 -22.91
N ALA A 224 9.57 0.27 -23.83
CA ALA A 224 9.50 0.54 -25.26
C ALA A 224 8.32 -0.16 -25.98
N SER A 225 7.50 -0.93 -25.27
CA SER A 225 6.36 -1.65 -25.85
C SER A 225 5.32 -0.71 -26.47
N LYS A 226 4.66 -1.18 -27.53
CA LYS A 226 3.48 -0.54 -28.11
C LYS A 226 2.21 -0.77 -27.27
N ASP A 227 2.23 -1.78 -26.40
CA ASP A 227 1.15 -2.02 -25.45
C ASP A 227 1.22 -0.98 -24.32
N PHE A 228 0.17 -0.18 -24.21
CA PHE A 228 0.09 0.90 -23.24
C PHE A 228 0.21 0.40 -21.79
N ASN A 229 -0.43 -0.70 -21.43
CA ASN A 229 -0.44 -1.21 -20.05
C ASN A 229 0.94 -1.72 -19.63
N LEU A 230 1.63 -2.47 -20.51
CA LEU A 230 2.98 -2.95 -20.26
C LEU A 230 3.97 -1.79 -20.15
N ARG A 231 3.85 -0.81 -21.04
CA ARG A 231 4.69 0.40 -21.04
C ARG A 231 4.53 1.18 -19.74
N ILE A 232 3.30 1.47 -19.31
CA ILE A 232 3.06 2.22 -18.07
C ILE A 232 3.58 1.46 -16.85
N ALA A 233 3.26 0.17 -16.72
CA ALA A 233 3.74 -0.64 -15.61
C ALA A 233 5.29 -0.68 -15.54
N ALA A 234 5.96 -0.77 -16.69
CA ALA A 234 7.41 -0.79 -16.75
C ALA A 234 8.04 0.56 -16.35
N LEU A 235 7.46 1.68 -16.81
CA LEU A 235 7.91 3.02 -16.43
C LEU A 235 7.73 3.29 -14.93
N GLU A 236 6.60 2.87 -14.35
CA GLU A 236 6.36 2.92 -12.91
C GLU A 236 7.39 2.08 -12.15
N ALA A 237 7.61 0.83 -12.57
CA ALA A 237 8.60 -0.06 -11.95
C ALA A 237 10.02 0.54 -12.01
N LEU A 238 10.44 1.04 -13.17
CA LEU A 238 11.76 1.69 -13.37
C LEU A 238 11.94 2.95 -12.51
N SER A 239 10.85 3.67 -12.21
CA SER A 239 10.89 4.86 -11.37
C SER A 239 11.03 4.59 -9.87
N SER A 240 10.82 3.35 -9.43
CA SER A 240 10.80 2.98 -8.01
C SER A 240 12.18 3.05 -7.31
N ARG A 241 13.27 3.08 -8.09
CA ARG A 241 14.66 3.01 -7.59
C ARG A 241 15.57 3.98 -8.34
N ALA A 242 16.56 4.53 -7.65
CA ALA A 242 17.48 5.50 -8.24
C ALA A 242 18.32 4.94 -9.39
N THR A 243 18.85 3.72 -9.28
CA THR A 243 19.64 3.06 -10.33
C THR A 243 18.79 2.81 -11.58
N TRP A 244 17.59 2.28 -11.39
CA TRP A 244 16.63 1.99 -12.46
C TRP A 244 16.12 3.27 -13.13
N THR A 245 15.87 4.31 -12.34
CA THR A 245 15.43 5.62 -12.83
C THR A 245 16.49 6.23 -13.72
N LYS A 246 17.77 6.20 -13.31
CA LYS A 246 18.88 6.71 -14.12
C LYS A 246 18.97 5.98 -15.46
N ALA A 247 18.95 4.65 -15.44
CA ALA A 247 18.96 3.84 -16.65
C ALA A 247 17.75 4.08 -17.58
N MET A 248 16.56 4.30 -17.00
CA MET A 248 15.36 4.67 -17.77
C MET A 248 15.53 6.04 -18.43
N LEU A 249 16.02 7.04 -17.71
CA LEU A 249 16.26 8.37 -18.26
C LEU A 249 17.36 8.34 -19.33
N ASP A 250 18.42 7.56 -19.15
CA ASP A 250 19.46 7.32 -20.16
C ASP A 250 18.86 6.66 -21.42
N ALA A 251 17.94 5.69 -21.25
CA ALA A 251 17.27 5.05 -22.37
C ALA A 251 16.34 6.01 -23.13
N ILE A 252 15.74 6.98 -22.44
CA ILE A 252 14.94 8.05 -23.08
C ILE A 252 15.85 9.04 -23.78
N ALA A 253 16.97 9.45 -23.17
CA ALA A 253 17.98 10.30 -23.78
C ALA A 253 18.56 9.69 -25.07
N ALA A 254 18.70 8.37 -25.09
CA ALA A 254 19.16 7.59 -26.24
C ALA A 254 18.03 7.19 -27.21
N GLU A 255 16.82 7.75 -27.05
CA GLU A 255 15.64 7.51 -27.89
C GLU A 255 15.17 6.04 -27.97
N LYS A 256 15.66 5.16 -27.09
CA LYS A 256 15.24 3.75 -26.99
C LYS A 256 13.84 3.62 -26.37
N VAL A 257 13.47 4.57 -25.53
CA VAL A 257 12.15 4.68 -24.93
C VAL A 257 11.59 6.06 -25.27
N SER A 258 10.41 6.11 -25.87
CA SER A 258 9.79 7.41 -26.20
C SER A 258 9.55 8.25 -24.94
N ALA A 259 9.83 9.56 -25.00
CA ALA A 259 9.40 10.52 -23.97
C ALA A 259 7.90 10.85 -24.06
N SER A 260 7.26 10.53 -25.19
CA SER A 260 5.83 10.78 -25.40
C SER A 260 4.97 9.79 -24.61
N GLY A 261 3.83 10.26 -24.11
CA GLY A 261 2.91 9.43 -23.32
C GLY A 261 3.48 8.93 -21.98
N PHE A 262 4.57 9.52 -21.48
CA PHE A 262 5.17 9.14 -20.21
C PHE A 262 4.23 9.48 -19.02
N PRO A 263 3.98 8.56 -18.07
CA PRO A 263 2.95 8.72 -17.05
C PRO A 263 3.19 9.93 -16.15
N ALA A 264 2.15 10.77 -15.99
CA ALA A 264 2.22 12.00 -15.21
C ALA A 264 2.60 11.79 -13.73
N PRO A 265 2.12 10.74 -13.02
CA PRO A 265 2.55 10.47 -11.65
C PRO A 265 4.07 10.24 -11.54
N VAL A 266 4.64 9.53 -12.51
CA VAL A 266 6.08 9.27 -12.57
C VAL A 266 6.84 10.55 -12.87
N ARG A 267 6.39 11.39 -13.82
CA ARG A 267 7.04 12.69 -14.07
C ARG A 267 7.09 13.55 -12.82
N ARG A 268 5.98 13.61 -12.07
CA ARG A 268 5.90 14.37 -10.83
C ARG A 268 6.88 13.84 -9.79
N ALA A 269 6.94 12.52 -9.60
CA ALA A 269 7.89 11.89 -8.69
C ALA A 269 9.35 12.16 -9.07
N LEU A 270 9.67 12.20 -10.37
CA LEU A 270 11.00 12.54 -10.86
C LEU A 270 11.34 14.02 -10.64
N ALA A 271 10.39 14.92 -10.89
CA ALA A 271 10.56 16.35 -10.68
C ALA A 271 10.75 16.71 -9.20
N THR A 272 10.08 16.00 -8.28
CA THR A 272 10.21 16.18 -6.82
C THR A 272 11.22 15.23 -6.17
N SER A 273 11.97 14.47 -6.97
CA SER A 273 13.01 13.55 -6.48
C SER A 273 14.01 14.29 -5.60
N LYS A 274 14.47 13.67 -4.51
CA LYS A 274 15.51 14.27 -3.65
C LYS A 274 16.88 14.31 -4.35
N ASP A 275 17.13 13.40 -5.30
CA ASP A 275 18.37 13.34 -6.08
C ASP A 275 18.35 14.41 -7.19
N LYS A 276 19.22 15.43 -7.05
CA LYS A 276 19.35 16.52 -8.02
C LYS A 276 19.70 16.01 -9.42
N ALA A 277 20.55 14.99 -9.54
CA ALA A 277 20.95 14.45 -10.83
C ALA A 277 19.75 13.81 -11.57
N ILE A 278 18.85 13.15 -10.82
CA ILE A 278 17.61 12.61 -11.38
C ILE A 278 16.69 13.75 -11.85
N ARG A 279 16.52 14.80 -11.05
CA ARG A 279 15.69 15.96 -11.44
C ARG A 279 16.22 16.63 -12.70
N ASP A 280 17.51 16.95 -12.73
CA ASP A 280 18.14 17.63 -13.87
C ASP A 280 18.07 16.76 -15.14
N HIS A 281 18.31 15.45 -15.00
CA HIS A 281 18.25 14.54 -16.14
C HIS A 281 16.81 14.35 -16.64
N ALA A 282 15.84 14.20 -15.74
CA ALA A 282 14.42 14.15 -16.08
C ALA A 282 13.96 15.43 -16.79
N PHE A 283 14.37 16.60 -16.30
CA PHE A 283 14.10 17.87 -16.96
C PHE A 283 14.67 17.90 -18.38
N LYS A 284 15.91 17.44 -18.56
CA LYS A 284 16.57 17.39 -19.87
C LYS A 284 15.85 16.50 -20.88
N VAL A 285 15.29 15.36 -20.46
CA VAL A 285 14.75 14.34 -21.38
C VAL A 285 13.22 14.28 -21.44
N LEU A 286 12.50 14.80 -20.45
CA LEU A 286 11.03 14.77 -20.36
C LEU A 286 10.35 16.14 -20.53
N GLY A 287 11.11 17.24 -20.48
CA GLY A 287 10.60 18.61 -20.69
C GLY A 287 10.31 19.39 -19.40
N ALA A 288 9.68 20.56 -19.57
CA ALA A 288 9.55 21.58 -18.53
C ALA A 288 8.48 21.23 -17.46
N TRP A 289 8.89 21.33 -16.20
CA TRP A 289 8.03 21.36 -15.02
C TRP A 289 8.22 22.72 -14.35
N GLN A 290 7.12 23.40 -13.99
CA GLN A 290 7.15 24.64 -13.23
C GLN A 290 6.19 24.50 -12.04
N ASP A 291 6.66 24.84 -10.83
CA ASP A 291 5.77 24.86 -9.67
C ASP A 291 4.72 25.96 -9.83
N SER A 292 3.48 25.67 -9.43
CA SER A 292 2.37 26.62 -9.51
C SER A 292 2.63 27.78 -8.55
N SER A 293 2.20 28.99 -8.91
CA SER A 293 2.23 30.11 -7.96
C SER A 293 1.32 29.84 -6.76
N GLU A 294 1.58 30.51 -5.64
CA GLU A 294 0.75 30.38 -4.43
C GLU A 294 -0.72 30.79 -4.67
N ASP A 295 -0.95 31.77 -5.55
CA ASP A 295 -2.29 32.17 -5.96
C ASP A 295 -3.02 31.04 -6.71
N VAL A 296 -2.32 30.34 -7.60
CA VAL A 296 -2.85 29.20 -8.35
C VAL A 296 -3.11 28.01 -7.43
N LYS A 297 -2.20 27.72 -6.48
CA LYS A 297 -2.41 26.68 -5.45
C LYS A 297 -3.63 26.99 -4.58
N SER A 298 -3.80 28.26 -4.20
CA SER A 298 -4.96 28.74 -3.44
C SER A 298 -6.26 28.60 -4.23
N LEU A 299 -6.24 28.93 -5.54
CA LEU A 299 -7.39 28.74 -6.43
C LEU A 299 -7.75 27.26 -6.60
N ILE A 300 -6.76 26.37 -6.73
CA ILE A 300 -6.97 24.92 -6.76
C ILE A 300 -7.65 24.45 -5.48
N ALA A 301 -7.17 24.88 -4.31
CA ALA A 301 -7.77 24.53 -3.02
C ALA A 301 -9.21 25.04 -2.89
N GLN A 302 -9.48 26.28 -3.30
CA GLN A 302 -10.82 26.87 -3.31
C GLN A 302 -11.76 26.08 -4.23
N LYS A 303 -11.35 25.83 -5.47
CA LYS A 303 -12.17 25.09 -6.45
C LYS A 303 -12.36 23.62 -6.07
N LYS A 304 -11.40 23.01 -5.37
CA LYS A 304 -11.59 21.70 -4.76
C LYS A 304 -12.77 21.71 -3.79
N GLN A 305 -12.86 22.71 -2.90
CA GLN A 305 -13.99 22.81 -1.97
C GLN A 305 -15.33 22.99 -2.67
N VAL A 306 -15.36 23.76 -3.76
CA VAL A 306 -16.54 23.90 -4.62
C VAL A 306 -16.97 22.54 -5.20
N CYS A 307 -16.02 21.73 -5.65
CA CYS A 307 -16.29 20.39 -6.16
C CYS A 307 -16.76 19.39 -5.09
N LEU A 308 -16.40 19.61 -3.82
CA LEU A 308 -16.73 18.70 -2.70
C LEU A 308 -18.08 19.01 -2.05
N THR A 309 -18.51 20.26 -2.04
CA THR A 309 -19.69 20.72 -1.27
C THR A 309 -21.00 20.76 -2.08
N GLY A 310 -20.92 20.86 -3.41
CA GLY A 310 -22.11 20.88 -4.28
C GLY A 310 -22.47 19.51 -4.85
N GLU A 311 -23.75 19.30 -5.16
CA GLU A 311 -24.17 18.21 -6.02
C GLU A 311 -23.96 18.57 -7.50
N PRO A 312 -23.30 17.72 -8.29
CA PRO A 312 -23.03 18.01 -9.70
C PRO A 312 -24.25 17.76 -10.59
N ASP A 313 -24.51 18.69 -11.50
CA ASP A 313 -25.40 18.46 -12.65
C ASP A 313 -24.56 17.96 -13.83
N LEU A 314 -24.59 16.65 -14.08
CA LEU A 314 -23.80 16.02 -15.16
C LEU A 314 -24.29 16.41 -16.57
N ALA A 315 -25.56 16.81 -16.73
CA ALA A 315 -26.06 17.26 -18.02
C ALA A 315 -25.51 18.65 -18.35
N ASN A 316 -25.52 19.56 -17.38
CA ASN A 316 -24.85 20.85 -17.50
C ASN A 316 -23.33 20.67 -17.68
N GLY A 317 -22.73 19.74 -16.94
CA GLY A 317 -21.31 19.39 -17.07
C GLY A 317 -20.93 18.95 -18.48
N LYS A 318 -21.78 18.14 -19.13
CA LYS A 318 -21.61 17.73 -20.54
C LYS A 318 -21.65 18.91 -21.49
N LEU A 319 -22.59 19.84 -21.31
CA LEU A 319 -22.70 21.05 -22.14
C LEU A 319 -21.43 21.91 -22.00
N MET A 320 -20.98 22.16 -20.77
CA MET A 320 -19.76 22.93 -20.49
C MET A 320 -18.52 22.26 -21.10
N PHE A 321 -18.38 20.95 -20.91
CA PHE A 321 -17.28 20.17 -21.47
C PHE A 321 -17.27 20.20 -23.00
N THR A 322 -18.43 20.08 -23.64
CA THR A 322 -18.55 20.13 -25.10
C THR A 322 -18.15 21.50 -25.64
N ALA A 323 -18.57 22.57 -24.97
CA ALA A 323 -18.28 23.94 -25.40
C ALA A 323 -16.81 24.35 -25.19
N THR A 324 -16.09 23.71 -24.26
CA THR A 324 -14.76 24.17 -23.83
C THR A 324 -13.66 23.14 -24.07
N CYS A 325 -13.82 21.91 -23.60
CA CYS A 325 -12.79 20.88 -23.65
C CYS A 325 -12.77 20.13 -24.99
N MET A 326 -13.95 19.81 -25.55
CA MET A 326 -14.04 19.07 -26.84
C MET A 326 -13.55 19.87 -28.05
N VAL A 327 -13.34 21.19 -27.88
CA VAL A 327 -12.68 22.06 -28.86
C VAL A 327 -11.25 21.59 -29.14
N CYS A 328 -10.60 20.96 -28.15
CA CYS A 328 -9.21 20.52 -28.26
C CYS A 328 -9.04 19.03 -27.97
N HIS A 329 -9.90 18.40 -27.17
CA HIS A 329 -9.74 17.03 -26.71
C HIS A 329 -10.76 16.07 -27.32
N GLU A 330 -10.34 14.83 -27.52
CA GLU A 330 -11.26 13.72 -27.77
C GLU A 330 -11.81 13.16 -26.45
N PHE A 331 -13.06 12.71 -26.50
CA PHE A 331 -13.73 12.03 -25.40
C PHE A 331 -14.86 11.15 -25.94
N HIS A 332 -14.84 9.86 -25.61
CA HIS A 332 -15.80 8.85 -26.11
C HIS A 332 -16.01 8.89 -27.64
N GLY A 333 -14.95 9.11 -28.42
CA GLY A 333 -14.99 9.10 -29.89
C GLY A 333 -15.50 10.39 -30.55
N GLY A 334 -15.75 11.46 -29.79
CA GLY A 334 -16.04 12.80 -30.32
C GLY A 334 -15.02 13.85 -29.85
N GLY A 335 -14.93 14.98 -30.56
CA GLY A 335 -14.03 16.09 -30.23
C GLY A 335 -12.91 16.29 -31.25
N GLN A 336 -11.80 16.91 -30.82
CA GLN A 336 -10.66 17.24 -31.68
C GLN A 336 -9.36 16.62 -31.17
N LYS A 337 -8.40 16.36 -32.06
CA LYS A 337 -7.08 15.76 -31.75
C LYS A 337 -5.98 16.81 -31.51
N VAL A 338 -6.33 17.90 -30.84
CA VAL A 338 -5.36 18.98 -30.53
C VAL A 338 -4.61 18.66 -29.24
N GLY A 339 -5.34 18.37 -28.17
CA GLY A 339 -4.87 17.82 -26.90
C GLY A 339 -4.93 16.29 -26.88
N PRO A 340 -4.47 15.66 -25.79
CA PRO A 340 -4.60 14.21 -25.59
C PRO A 340 -6.06 13.77 -25.48
N ASP A 341 -6.34 12.51 -25.82
CA ASP A 341 -7.62 11.87 -25.50
C ASP A 341 -7.81 11.83 -23.98
N LEU A 342 -8.98 12.27 -23.50
CA LEU A 342 -9.31 12.31 -22.08
C LEU A 342 -9.83 10.96 -21.55
N ILE A 343 -10.05 9.98 -22.42
CA ILE A 343 -10.19 8.58 -22.04
C ILE A 343 -8.80 8.03 -21.68
N GLY A 344 -8.47 8.03 -20.38
CA GLY A 344 -7.22 7.46 -19.85
C GLY A 344 -6.10 8.47 -19.57
N SER A 345 -6.30 9.76 -19.85
CA SER A 345 -5.33 10.82 -19.55
C SER A 345 -5.92 11.92 -18.68
N GLY A 346 -5.13 12.40 -17.69
CA GLY A 346 -5.41 13.65 -16.97
C GLY A 346 -6.55 13.66 -15.95
N ARG A 347 -7.26 12.53 -15.75
CA ARG A 347 -8.46 12.44 -14.87
C ARG A 347 -8.42 11.30 -13.82
N SER A 348 -7.25 10.90 -13.35
CA SER A 348 -7.09 9.76 -12.42
C SER A 348 -7.76 9.97 -11.05
N ASN A 349 -7.88 11.22 -10.61
CA ASN A 349 -8.60 11.65 -9.42
C ASN A 349 -8.89 13.16 -9.51
N LEU A 350 -9.70 13.68 -8.58
CA LEU A 350 -10.09 15.08 -8.55
C LEU A 350 -8.88 16.02 -8.46
N ASP A 351 -7.89 15.71 -7.61
CA ASP A 351 -6.70 16.57 -7.45
C ASP A 351 -5.85 16.64 -8.74
N ALA A 352 -5.68 15.53 -9.43
CA ALA A 352 -4.97 15.47 -10.70
C ALA A 352 -5.69 16.26 -11.79
N LEU A 353 -7.03 16.14 -11.86
CA LEU A 353 -7.82 16.88 -12.83
C LEU A 353 -7.77 18.39 -12.56
N LEU A 354 -7.96 18.80 -11.31
CA LEU A 354 -7.93 20.22 -10.92
C LEU A 354 -6.59 20.87 -11.23
N ALA A 355 -5.47 20.18 -10.93
CA ALA A 355 -4.14 20.67 -11.27
C ALA A 355 -3.98 20.89 -12.77
N ASN A 356 -4.38 19.93 -13.60
CA ASN A 356 -4.25 20.03 -15.06
C ASN A 356 -5.17 21.09 -15.68
N VAL A 357 -6.37 21.28 -15.12
CA VAL A 357 -7.37 22.22 -15.67
C VAL A 357 -7.10 23.65 -15.24
N ILE A 358 -6.68 23.86 -13.98
CA ILE A 358 -6.43 25.20 -13.45
C ILE A 358 -5.03 25.68 -13.82
N ASP A 359 -4.05 24.78 -13.87
CA ASP A 359 -2.66 25.07 -14.25
C ASP A 359 -2.09 24.10 -15.30
N PRO A 360 -2.56 24.18 -16.56
CA PRO A 360 -2.02 23.40 -17.66
C PRO A 360 -0.52 23.63 -17.94
N ASN A 361 0.10 24.66 -17.38
CA ASN A 361 1.55 24.92 -17.55
C ASN A 361 2.41 24.18 -16.52
N GLN A 362 1.82 23.67 -15.44
CA GLN A 362 2.55 22.92 -14.41
C GLN A 362 3.24 21.68 -14.98
N ILE A 363 2.55 20.98 -15.88
CA ILE A 363 3.03 19.77 -16.57
C ILE A 363 2.62 19.85 -18.04
N ILE A 364 3.58 20.14 -18.92
CA ILE A 364 3.35 20.16 -20.36
C ILE A 364 3.88 18.85 -20.95
N GLY A 365 3.01 18.09 -21.63
CA GLY A 365 3.43 16.90 -22.35
C GLY A 365 4.29 17.29 -23.55
N ASN A 366 5.39 16.56 -23.79
CA ASN A 366 6.22 16.74 -24.98
C ASN A 366 5.36 16.63 -26.25
N GLY A 367 5.45 17.62 -27.12
CA GLY A 367 4.64 17.74 -28.33
C GLY A 367 3.27 18.38 -28.12
N TYR A 368 2.99 18.95 -26.93
CA TYR A 368 1.79 19.74 -26.59
C TYR A 368 2.12 21.20 -26.20
N GLU A 369 3.38 21.59 -26.35
CA GLU A 369 3.81 22.98 -26.22
C GLU A 369 3.17 23.84 -27.32
N ASN A 370 2.87 25.09 -26.96
CA ASN A 370 2.45 26.09 -27.92
C ASN A 370 3.66 26.69 -28.64
N PHE A 371 3.61 26.72 -29.96
CA PHE A 371 4.57 27.41 -30.81
C PHE A 371 3.94 28.64 -31.44
N THR A 372 4.75 29.67 -31.62
CA THR A 372 4.40 30.86 -32.39
C THR A 372 5.27 30.91 -33.64
N VAL A 373 4.62 31.00 -34.80
CA VAL A 373 5.26 31.22 -36.09
C VAL A 373 4.95 32.62 -36.57
N SER A 374 5.98 33.44 -36.72
CA SER A 374 5.87 34.70 -37.47
C SER A 374 6.29 34.43 -38.91
N THR A 375 5.44 34.79 -39.86
CA THR A 375 5.69 34.61 -41.30
C THR A 375 6.22 35.90 -41.92
N LYS A 376 6.91 35.80 -43.06
CA LYS A 376 7.48 36.95 -43.77
C LYS A 376 6.43 37.90 -44.35
N ASP A 377 5.20 37.41 -44.57
CA ASP A 377 4.04 38.21 -44.97
C ASP A 377 3.36 38.93 -43.80
N GLY A 378 3.93 38.87 -42.59
CA GLY A 378 3.50 39.61 -41.41
C GLY A 378 2.45 38.91 -40.55
N ARG A 379 2.03 37.67 -40.88
CA ARG A 379 1.10 36.91 -40.03
C ARG A 379 1.84 36.33 -38.82
N THR A 380 1.11 36.21 -37.71
CA THR A 380 1.55 35.44 -36.54
C THR A 380 0.55 34.33 -36.29
N LEU A 381 1.04 33.10 -36.30
CA LEU A 381 0.26 31.88 -36.16
C LEU A 381 0.67 31.20 -34.85
N ALA A 382 -0.29 30.63 -34.13
CA ALA A 382 -0.04 29.94 -32.87
C ALA A 382 -0.69 28.56 -32.89
N GLY A 383 0.03 27.56 -32.37
CA GLY A 383 -0.47 26.20 -32.31
C GLY A 383 0.61 25.19 -31.97
N ARG A 384 0.19 23.94 -31.88
CA ARG A 384 1.06 22.79 -31.60
C ARG A 384 1.69 22.31 -32.90
N VAL A 385 2.99 22.09 -32.92
CA VAL A 385 3.66 21.51 -34.09
C VAL A 385 3.30 20.03 -34.19
N VAL A 386 2.70 19.63 -35.31
CA VAL A 386 2.34 18.23 -35.59
C VAL A 386 3.19 17.62 -36.71
N GLU A 387 3.80 18.45 -37.55
CA GLU A 387 4.82 18.06 -38.53
C GLU A 387 5.88 19.18 -38.61
N ASP A 388 7.16 18.81 -38.55
CA ASP A 388 8.29 19.71 -38.79
C ASP A 388 9.24 19.04 -39.78
N THR A 389 9.28 19.56 -41.01
CA THR A 389 10.11 19.01 -42.09
C THR A 389 11.00 20.11 -42.67
N PRO A 390 12.02 19.76 -43.47
CA PRO A 390 12.82 20.77 -44.19
C PRO A 390 12.00 21.69 -45.10
N GLY A 391 10.84 21.21 -45.59
CA GLY A 391 9.99 21.97 -46.52
C GLY A 391 8.88 22.79 -45.85
N HIS A 392 8.35 22.35 -44.70
CA HIS A 392 7.21 23.01 -44.05
C HIS A 392 7.12 22.70 -42.55
N VAL A 393 6.37 23.55 -41.85
CA VAL A 393 5.86 23.30 -40.50
C VAL A 393 4.35 23.22 -40.56
N LYS A 394 3.76 22.20 -39.94
CA LYS A 394 2.31 22.11 -39.75
C LYS A 394 1.97 22.36 -38.29
N LEU A 395 1.21 23.43 -38.06
CA LEU A 395 0.65 23.78 -36.77
C LEU A 395 -0.79 23.29 -36.66
N LEU A 396 -1.18 22.87 -35.47
CA LEU A 396 -2.54 22.57 -35.09
C LEU A 396 -2.97 23.53 -33.98
N GLY A 397 -3.88 24.44 -34.31
CA GLY A 397 -4.45 25.42 -33.39
C GLY A 397 -5.72 24.92 -32.69
N ALA A 398 -6.31 25.78 -31.86
CA ALA A 398 -7.59 25.51 -31.20
C ALA A 398 -8.69 25.16 -32.21
N GLY A 399 -9.61 24.27 -31.83
CA GLY A 399 -10.71 23.83 -32.71
C GLY A 399 -10.30 22.88 -33.83
N GLY A 400 -9.04 22.40 -33.85
CA GLY A 400 -8.54 21.51 -34.90
C GLY A 400 -8.04 22.23 -36.16
N ALA A 401 -7.87 23.55 -36.11
CA ALA A 401 -7.39 24.34 -37.24
C ALA A 401 -5.95 23.97 -37.61
N ALA A 402 -5.77 23.26 -38.73
CA ALA A 402 -4.45 22.92 -39.26
C ALA A 402 -3.93 24.03 -40.18
N GLN A 403 -2.69 24.45 -39.97
CA GLN A 403 -2.01 25.46 -40.79
C GLN A 403 -0.66 24.94 -41.23
N VAL A 404 -0.46 24.83 -42.54
CA VAL A 404 0.82 24.44 -43.14
C VAL A 404 1.54 25.70 -43.59
N VAL A 405 2.74 25.91 -43.06
CA VAL A 405 3.60 27.06 -43.35
C VAL A 405 4.86 26.57 -44.03
N PRO A 406 5.09 26.94 -45.31
CA PRO A 406 6.35 26.66 -45.99
C PRO A 406 7.54 27.24 -45.22
N ARG A 407 8.65 26.48 -45.12
CA ARG A 407 9.81 26.86 -44.30
C ARG A 407 10.46 28.17 -44.76
N ASP A 408 10.42 28.44 -46.06
CA ASP A 408 10.91 29.66 -46.70
C ASP A 408 10.06 30.91 -46.38
N GLN A 409 8.82 30.72 -45.94
CA GLN A 409 7.90 31.78 -45.51
C GLN A 409 7.96 32.07 -44.01
N ILE A 410 8.69 31.26 -43.23
CA ILE A 410 8.85 31.47 -41.77
C ILE A 410 9.93 32.53 -41.54
N ALA A 411 9.58 33.58 -40.80
CA ALA A 411 10.52 34.56 -40.28
C ALA A 411 11.10 34.10 -38.93
N SER A 412 10.25 33.57 -38.04
CA SER A 412 10.67 32.95 -36.78
C SER A 412 9.70 31.88 -36.32
N LEU A 413 10.23 30.82 -35.71
CA LEU A 413 9.48 29.76 -35.04
C LEU A 413 9.96 29.68 -33.59
N THR A 414 9.07 29.97 -32.64
CA THR A 414 9.43 30.08 -31.22
C THR A 414 8.56 29.14 -30.40
N ASN A 415 9.18 28.25 -29.62
CA ASN A 415 8.48 27.52 -28.57
C ASN A 415 8.24 28.47 -27.39
N THR A 416 6.97 28.69 -27.05
CA THR A 416 6.57 29.62 -25.96
C THR A 416 6.84 29.06 -24.57
N LYS A 417 7.18 27.76 -24.47
CA LYS A 417 7.31 26.98 -23.22
C LYS A 417 6.03 26.95 -22.39
N GLN A 418 4.90 27.28 -23.00
CA GLN A 418 3.58 27.24 -22.40
C GLN A 418 2.75 26.15 -23.07
N SER A 419 1.74 25.65 -22.35
CA SER A 419 0.75 24.74 -22.89
C SER A 419 -0.10 25.44 -23.94
N LEU A 420 -0.52 24.70 -24.97
CA LEU A 420 -1.58 25.17 -25.87
C LEU A 420 -2.95 25.19 -25.18
N MET A 421 -3.12 24.45 -24.08
CA MET A 421 -4.35 24.49 -23.28
C MET A 421 -4.50 25.87 -22.61
N PRO A 422 -5.63 26.57 -22.80
CA PRO A 422 -5.85 27.87 -22.18
C PRO A 422 -5.84 27.81 -20.65
N MET A 423 -5.33 28.86 -20.02
CA MET A 423 -5.56 29.13 -18.60
C MET A 423 -6.95 29.71 -18.38
N GLY A 424 -7.38 29.79 -17.12
CA GLY A 424 -8.57 30.56 -16.73
C GLY A 424 -9.86 29.76 -16.54
N PHE A 425 -9.83 28.43 -16.72
CA PHE A 425 -10.96 27.56 -16.36
C PHE A 425 -11.33 27.67 -14.88
N GLY A 426 -10.35 27.96 -14.01
CA GLY A 426 -10.60 28.29 -12.59
C GLY A 426 -11.43 29.54 -12.35
N ASN A 427 -11.70 30.38 -13.37
CA ASN A 427 -12.56 31.56 -13.24
C ASN A 427 -14.03 31.28 -13.61
N LEU A 428 -14.35 30.05 -14.05
CA LEU A 428 -15.74 29.67 -14.32
C LEU A 428 -16.59 29.79 -13.05
N PRO A 429 -17.89 30.13 -13.17
CA PRO A 429 -18.81 30.09 -12.04
C PRO A 429 -18.79 28.73 -11.35
N ASP A 430 -18.88 28.72 -10.02
CA ASP A 430 -18.66 27.54 -9.18
C ASP A 430 -19.52 26.33 -9.58
N ALA A 431 -20.80 26.56 -9.89
CA ALA A 431 -21.69 25.50 -10.37
C ALA A 431 -21.19 24.90 -11.69
N ALA A 432 -20.95 25.73 -12.71
CA ALA A 432 -20.48 25.30 -14.01
C ALA A 432 -19.12 24.58 -13.94
N PHE A 433 -18.21 25.07 -13.09
CA PHE A 433 -16.90 24.43 -12.87
C PHE A 433 -17.05 23.05 -12.23
N ARG A 434 -17.81 22.94 -11.13
CA ARG A 434 -18.07 21.68 -10.44
C ARG A 434 -18.69 20.65 -11.38
N ASP A 435 -19.73 21.06 -12.10
CA ASP A 435 -20.49 20.19 -13.00
C ASP A 435 -19.58 19.66 -14.12
N MET A 436 -18.75 20.53 -14.70
CA MET A 436 -17.74 20.16 -15.71
C MET A 436 -16.71 19.16 -15.16
N MET A 437 -16.14 19.41 -13.97
CA MET A 437 -15.15 18.52 -13.37
C MET A 437 -15.73 17.12 -13.09
N TRP A 438 -16.95 17.05 -12.56
CA TRP A 438 -17.59 15.76 -12.28
C TRP A 438 -18.03 15.02 -13.54
N TYR A 439 -18.43 15.73 -14.61
CA TYR A 439 -18.66 15.11 -15.91
C TYR A 439 -17.38 14.48 -16.49
N ILE A 440 -16.23 15.17 -16.37
CA ILE A 440 -14.94 14.63 -16.84
C ILE A 440 -14.53 13.40 -16.02
N LEU A 441 -14.67 13.44 -14.69
CA LEU A 441 -14.28 12.34 -13.79
C LEU A 441 -15.20 11.12 -13.87
N ALA A 442 -16.50 11.33 -14.04
CA ALA A 442 -17.51 10.28 -14.02
C ALA A 442 -18.61 10.57 -15.06
N PRO A 443 -18.29 10.50 -16.36
CA PRO A 443 -19.29 10.65 -17.40
C PRO A 443 -20.37 9.58 -17.25
N PRO A 444 -21.66 9.88 -17.46
CA PRO A 444 -22.74 8.90 -17.41
C PRO A 444 -22.52 7.68 -18.31
N GLU A 445 -21.80 7.87 -19.42
CA GLU A 445 -21.37 6.83 -20.36
C GLU A 445 -20.49 5.74 -19.70
N GLU A 446 -19.86 6.02 -18.56
CA GLU A 446 -19.03 5.10 -17.76
C GLU A 446 -19.72 4.61 -16.47
N GLY A 447 -21.04 4.70 -16.43
CA GLY A 447 -21.87 4.28 -15.30
C GLY A 447 -22.06 5.35 -14.22
N PRO A 448 -23.05 5.17 -13.33
CA PRO A 448 -23.53 6.22 -12.44
C PRO A 448 -22.47 6.67 -11.43
N LEU A 449 -22.50 7.97 -11.08
CA LEU A 449 -21.70 8.53 -9.99
C LEU A 449 -22.32 8.16 -8.64
N THR A 450 -21.99 6.97 -8.13
CA THR A 450 -22.40 6.56 -6.77
C THR A 450 -21.56 7.26 -5.70
N PRO A 451 -22.03 7.36 -4.43
CA PRO A 451 -21.24 7.92 -3.34
C PRO A 451 -19.87 7.26 -3.16
N GLU A 452 -19.78 5.94 -3.40
CA GLU A 452 -18.53 5.18 -3.34
C GLU A 452 -17.60 5.55 -4.48
N LYS A 453 -18.11 5.64 -5.72
CA LYS A 453 -17.33 6.11 -6.90
C LYS A 453 -16.86 7.54 -6.69
N LYS A 454 -17.72 8.43 -6.15
CA LYS A 454 -17.40 9.83 -5.79
C LYS A 454 -16.25 9.87 -4.79
N LYS A 455 -16.32 9.06 -3.72
CA LYS A 455 -15.26 8.95 -2.70
C LYS A 455 -13.93 8.44 -3.27
N LEU A 456 -13.97 7.40 -4.12
CA LEU A 456 -12.78 6.86 -4.79
C LEU A 456 -12.11 7.89 -5.71
N LEU A 457 -12.90 8.64 -6.49
CA LEU A 457 -12.40 9.68 -7.38
C LEU A 457 -11.83 10.89 -6.63
N ILE A 458 -12.29 11.16 -5.40
CA ILE A 458 -11.71 12.20 -4.52
C ILE A 458 -10.38 11.72 -3.92
N GLN A 459 -10.30 10.47 -3.47
CA GLN A 459 -9.14 9.91 -2.78
C GLN A 459 -8.03 9.46 -3.74
N GLY A 460 -8.39 9.16 -5.00
CA GLY A 460 -7.52 8.57 -6.00
C GLY A 460 -7.40 7.06 -5.90
N VAL A 461 -6.98 6.45 -7.01
CA VAL A 461 -6.92 5.00 -7.17
C VAL A 461 -5.73 4.42 -6.39
N GLU A 462 -5.97 4.00 -5.14
CA GLU A 462 -5.66 2.61 -4.79
C GLU A 462 -6.78 1.78 -5.42
N VAL A 463 -6.44 0.88 -6.34
CA VAL A 463 -7.43 -0.02 -6.96
C VAL A 463 -8.09 -0.84 -5.85
N PRO A 464 -9.42 -0.75 -5.63
CA PRO A 464 -10.11 -1.82 -4.95
C PRO A 464 -10.31 -2.92 -5.99
N GLU A 465 -9.78 -4.12 -5.72
CA GLU A 465 -10.20 -5.33 -6.40
C GLU A 465 -11.73 -5.38 -6.44
N THR A 466 -12.30 -5.29 -7.63
CA THR A 466 -13.67 -5.74 -7.86
C THR A 466 -13.67 -7.26 -7.76
N ALA A 467 -13.77 -7.76 -6.53
CA ALA A 467 -14.37 -9.05 -6.26
C ALA A 467 -15.60 -8.77 -5.39
N SER A 468 -16.75 -9.17 -5.90
CA SER A 468 -17.98 -9.28 -5.16
C SER A 468 -17.73 -9.94 -3.80
N LYS A 469 -18.40 -9.44 -2.76
CA LYS A 469 -18.43 -10.05 -1.43
C LYS A 469 -18.64 -11.56 -1.58
N PRO A 470 -17.73 -12.43 -1.09
CA PRO A 470 -18.09 -13.80 -0.83
C PRO A 470 -19.22 -13.76 0.19
N LYS A 471 -20.38 -14.32 -0.16
CA LYS A 471 -21.40 -14.61 0.86
C LYS A 471 -20.78 -15.64 1.81
N GLY A 472 -20.50 -15.22 3.05
CA GLY A 472 -20.15 -16.14 4.13
C GLY A 472 -18.69 -16.17 4.62
N THR A 473 -17.82 -15.21 4.31
CA THR A 473 -16.47 -15.18 4.92
C THR A 473 -16.16 -13.89 5.69
N ASN A 474 -15.54 -14.05 6.85
CA ASN A 474 -15.36 -13.08 7.94
C ASN A 474 -14.21 -12.07 7.69
N TRP A 475 -14.08 -11.54 6.47
CA TRP A 475 -12.93 -10.72 6.04
C TRP A 475 -12.78 -9.36 6.76
N ARG A 476 -13.73 -9.00 7.63
CA ARG A 476 -13.73 -7.79 8.46
C ARG A 476 -13.42 -8.03 9.94
N ALA A 477 -13.17 -9.28 10.37
CA ALA A 477 -12.87 -9.53 11.78
C ALA A 477 -11.52 -8.89 12.16
N ILE A 478 -11.54 -7.96 13.11
CA ILE A 478 -10.31 -7.50 13.75
C ILE A 478 -9.62 -8.70 14.38
N ASP A 479 -8.31 -8.76 14.17
CA ASP A 479 -7.41 -9.66 14.85
C ASP A 479 -7.17 -9.18 16.30
N TRP A 480 -8.21 -9.30 17.12
CA TRP A 480 -8.21 -8.93 18.54
C TRP A 480 -7.14 -9.69 19.34
N GLU A 481 -6.71 -10.84 18.81
CA GLU A 481 -5.55 -11.56 19.31
C GLU A 481 -4.28 -10.72 19.16
N SER A 482 -3.89 -10.28 17.97
CA SER A 482 -2.70 -9.42 17.80
C SER A 482 -2.76 -8.13 18.60
N VAL A 483 -3.96 -7.54 18.72
CA VAL A 483 -4.19 -6.32 19.52
C VAL A 483 -3.91 -6.58 21.00
N SER A 484 -4.39 -7.71 21.53
CA SER A 484 -4.13 -8.11 22.91
C SER A 484 -2.66 -8.51 23.13
N LEU A 485 -2.03 -9.12 22.13
CA LEU A 485 -0.63 -9.55 22.17
C LEU A 485 0.38 -8.42 21.99
N TRP A 486 -0.06 -7.22 21.61
CA TRP A 486 0.82 -6.06 21.54
C TRP A 486 1.33 -5.65 22.92
N ASN A 487 0.47 -5.72 23.95
CA ASN A 487 0.86 -5.57 25.35
C ASN A 487 -0.12 -6.33 26.30
N PRO A 488 0.20 -7.58 26.69
CA PRO A 488 -0.73 -8.45 27.44
C PRO A 488 -1.09 -7.95 28.85
N ASP A 489 -0.30 -7.04 29.41
CA ASP A 489 -0.52 -6.47 30.72
C ASP A 489 -1.64 -5.41 30.75
N TRP A 490 -2.11 -4.97 29.57
CA TRP A 490 -3.06 -3.88 29.43
C TRP A 490 -4.28 -4.33 28.63
N LYS A 491 -5.47 -4.10 29.20
CA LYS A 491 -6.73 -4.31 28.51
C LYS A 491 -6.95 -3.19 27.50
N VAL A 492 -7.11 -3.54 26.23
CA VAL A 492 -7.38 -2.58 25.16
C VAL A 492 -8.88 -2.38 24.98
N SER A 493 -9.32 -1.14 24.87
CA SER A 493 -10.68 -0.75 24.50
C SER A 493 -10.62 0.22 23.32
N ALA A 494 -11.03 -0.22 22.14
CA ALA A 494 -11.02 0.55 20.91
C ALA A 494 -12.21 0.17 20.01
N PRO A 495 -12.65 1.05 19.10
CA PRO A 495 -13.75 0.77 18.18
C PRO A 495 -13.34 -0.19 17.06
N ASP A 496 -14.33 -0.86 16.45
CA ASP A 496 -14.18 -1.70 15.25
C ASP A 496 -14.62 -0.94 13.98
N PHE A 497 -13.86 0.10 13.62
CA PHE A 497 -14.01 0.79 12.35
C PHE A 497 -12.69 1.40 11.88
N GLU A 498 -12.62 1.78 10.61
CA GLU A 498 -11.43 2.39 9.99
C GLU A 498 -10.14 1.56 10.10
N ARG A 499 -10.28 0.22 10.17
CA ARG A 499 -9.16 -0.73 10.29
C ARG A 499 -8.39 -0.59 11.61
N THR A 500 -9.03 -0.11 12.67
CA THR A 500 -8.49 -0.07 14.03
C THR A 500 -9.35 -0.92 14.98
N PRO A 501 -8.80 -1.39 16.12
CA PRO A 501 -7.37 -1.44 16.45
C PRO A 501 -6.59 -2.43 15.58
N VAL A 502 -5.34 -2.10 15.24
CA VAL A 502 -4.47 -2.97 14.43
C VAL A 502 -3.02 -2.91 14.90
N LYS A 503 -2.38 -4.08 15.00
CA LYS A 503 -0.95 -4.19 15.25
C LYS A 503 -0.19 -4.02 13.94
N LEU A 504 0.67 -3.03 13.87
CA LEU A 504 1.55 -2.73 12.75
C LEU A 504 2.96 -3.25 13.05
N ALA A 505 3.61 -3.81 12.02
CA ALA A 505 4.99 -4.26 12.13
C ALA A 505 5.94 -3.08 12.41
N GLU A 506 5.71 -1.94 11.77
CA GLU A 506 6.55 -0.75 11.83
C GLU A 506 5.74 0.52 11.50
N TYR A 507 6.06 1.63 12.17
CA TYR A 507 5.60 2.98 11.81
C TYR A 507 6.68 4.03 12.16
N HIS A 508 7.11 4.80 11.17
CA HIS A 508 8.18 5.83 11.26
C HIS A 508 9.41 5.41 12.08
N GLY A 509 10.01 4.29 11.71
CA GLY A 509 11.21 3.71 12.31
C GLY A 509 10.99 2.90 13.59
N LYS A 510 9.76 2.85 14.14
CA LYS A 510 9.47 2.11 15.38
C LYS A 510 8.72 0.82 15.06
N THR A 511 9.24 -0.29 15.55
CA THR A 511 8.65 -1.61 15.35
C THR A 511 7.65 -1.97 16.45
N ASN A 512 6.73 -2.90 16.17
CA ASN A 512 5.69 -3.36 17.10
C ASN A 512 4.80 -2.21 17.60
N VAL A 513 4.00 -1.66 16.70
CA VAL A 513 3.17 -0.47 16.94
C VAL A 513 1.70 -0.88 17.01
N LEU A 514 0.94 -0.36 17.98
CA LEU A 514 -0.50 -0.52 17.99
C LEU A 514 -1.15 0.76 17.50
N LEU A 515 -1.94 0.64 16.45
CA LEU A 515 -2.77 1.71 15.94
C LEU A 515 -4.17 1.60 16.53
N MET A 516 -4.67 2.71 17.08
CA MET A 516 -6.01 2.86 17.63
C MET A 516 -6.66 4.13 17.10
N HIS A 517 -7.98 4.20 17.18
CA HIS A 517 -8.76 5.41 16.91
C HIS A 517 -9.75 5.62 18.07
N PRO A 518 -10.04 6.85 18.54
CA PRO A 518 -11.09 7.06 19.53
C PRO A 518 -12.47 6.60 19.02
N PHE A 519 -13.42 6.30 19.92
CA PHE A 519 -14.75 5.82 19.50
C PHE A 519 -15.58 6.93 18.84
N GLU A 520 -15.52 8.13 19.41
CA GLU A 520 -16.25 9.34 19.00
C GLU A 520 -15.57 10.56 19.65
N LYS A 521 -15.97 11.78 19.27
CA LYS A 521 -15.42 13.06 19.77
C LYS A 521 -15.26 13.13 21.29
N THR A 522 -16.14 12.46 22.02
CA THR A 522 -16.24 12.51 23.48
C THR A 522 -15.82 11.21 24.17
N LYS A 523 -15.56 10.14 23.41
CA LYS A 523 -15.27 8.81 23.97
C LYS A 523 -13.92 8.31 23.47
N PRO A 524 -12.90 8.25 24.35
CA PRO A 524 -11.56 7.85 23.97
C PRO A 524 -11.45 6.35 23.76
N ALA A 525 -10.47 5.94 22.95
CA ALA A 525 -9.94 4.59 23.04
C ALA A 525 -8.93 4.52 24.18
N SER A 526 -8.74 3.36 24.81
CA SER A 526 -7.92 3.29 26.03
C SER A 526 -7.19 1.97 26.24
N PHE A 527 -6.11 2.06 27.01
CA PHE A 527 -5.48 0.95 27.72
C PHE A 527 -5.86 1.04 29.18
N GLU A 528 -6.21 -0.08 29.81
CA GLU A 528 -6.54 -0.15 31.22
C GLU A 528 -5.75 -1.27 31.90
N ARG A 529 -5.13 -0.96 33.05
CA ARG A 529 -4.45 -1.93 33.89
C ARG A 529 -4.71 -1.63 35.36
N GLN A 530 -5.17 -2.63 36.09
CA GLN A 530 -5.18 -2.61 37.55
C GLN A 530 -3.83 -3.15 38.06
N MET A 531 -3.17 -2.42 38.95
CA MET A 531 -1.85 -2.80 39.44
C MET A 531 -1.53 -2.18 40.80
N LYS A 532 -0.64 -2.84 41.55
CA LYS A 532 0.03 -2.24 42.71
C LYS A 532 1.22 -1.42 42.25
N VAL A 533 1.33 -0.16 42.69
CA VAL A 533 2.41 0.73 42.25
C VAL A 533 3.69 0.45 43.04
N GLU A 534 4.56 -0.40 42.49
CA GLU A 534 5.90 -0.64 43.04
C GLU A 534 6.96 0.25 42.37
N LYS A 535 6.82 0.37 41.06
CA LYS A 535 7.59 1.23 40.16
C LYS A 535 6.83 2.52 39.94
N THR A 536 7.49 3.66 40.16
CA THR A 536 6.83 4.96 40.25
C THR A 536 6.85 5.74 38.94
N LYS A 537 7.49 5.25 37.88
CA LYS A 537 7.48 5.90 36.58
C LYS A 537 6.83 5.01 35.53
N LEU A 538 5.86 5.55 34.81
CA LEU A 538 5.26 4.91 33.64
C LEU A 538 5.70 5.66 32.39
N LYS A 539 6.30 4.94 31.43
CA LYS A 539 6.87 5.49 30.21
C LYS A 539 6.31 4.79 28.98
N PHE A 540 5.90 5.57 28.00
CA PHE A 540 5.44 5.05 26.70
C PHE A 540 5.75 6.03 25.57
N SER A 541 5.68 5.59 24.33
CA SER A 541 5.78 6.50 23.19
C SER A 541 4.55 6.48 22.31
N VAL A 542 4.28 7.64 21.71
CA VAL A 542 3.12 7.92 20.89
C VAL A 542 3.51 8.67 19.62
N ALA A 543 2.76 8.46 18.54
CA ALA A 543 2.84 9.24 17.32
C ALA A 543 1.42 9.50 16.77
N ALA A 544 1.28 10.50 15.91
CA ALA A 544 0.04 10.88 15.25
C ALA A 544 0.02 10.42 13.79
N ASP A 545 -1.12 10.49 13.09
CA ASP A 545 -1.17 10.35 11.61
C ASP A 545 -0.43 11.50 10.93
N ASP A 546 -0.06 11.39 9.65
CA ASP A 546 0.58 12.50 8.93
C ASP A 546 -0.39 13.67 8.65
N ARG A 547 -1.68 13.49 8.96
CA ARG A 547 -2.76 14.43 8.64
C ARG A 547 -3.64 14.81 9.83
N GLY A 548 -3.31 14.36 11.04
CA GLY A 548 -4.16 14.56 12.20
C GLY A 548 -3.42 14.41 13.52
N ASP A 549 -3.90 15.14 14.52
CA ASP A 549 -3.34 15.19 15.86
C ASP A 549 -4.35 14.60 16.85
N TRP A 550 -3.87 14.12 18.00
CA TRP A 550 -4.74 13.57 19.04
C TRP A 550 -4.21 13.89 20.43
N ILE A 551 -5.03 13.68 21.46
CA ILE A 551 -4.65 14.00 22.83
C ILE A 551 -4.47 12.70 23.62
N VAL A 552 -3.30 12.52 24.23
CA VAL A 552 -3.11 11.43 25.19
C VAL A 552 -3.38 11.91 26.60
N LYS A 553 -4.24 11.18 27.34
CA LYS A 553 -4.48 11.41 28.77
C LYS A 553 -4.11 10.18 29.57
N ALA A 554 -3.30 10.35 30.61
CA ALA A 554 -3.09 9.33 31.62
C ALA A 554 -4.00 9.61 32.81
N VAL A 555 -4.78 8.62 33.20
CA VAL A 555 -5.80 8.70 34.25
C VAL A 555 -5.50 7.64 35.31
N VAL A 556 -5.42 8.03 36.58
CA VAL A 556 -5.16 7.13 37.72
C VAL A 556 -6.33 7.25 38.69
N ASN A 557 -7.02 6.15 38.96
CA ASN A 557 -8.24 6.12 39.79
C ASN A 557 -9.29 7.18 39.38
N GLY A 558 -9.44 7.40 38.06
CA GLY A 558 -10.38 8.39 37.51
C GLY A 558 -9.87 9.83 37.48
N GLN A 559 -8.69 10.12 38.04
CA GLN A 559 -8.09 11.46 37.99
C GLN A 559 -7.09 11.56 36.83
N VAL A 560 -7.24 12.59 35.97
CA VAL A 560 -6.24 12.90 34.93
C VAL A 560 -4.96 13.40 35.60
N VAL A 561 -3.86 12.68 35.39
CA VAL A 561 -2.54 12.99 35.97
C VAL A 561 -1.56 13.54 34.94
N LYS A 562 -1.82 13.30 33.65
CA LYS A 562 -1.03 13.81 32.54
C LYS A 562 -1.91 13.97 31.31
N GLU A 563 -1.72 15.06 30.58
CA GLU A 563 -2.36 15.32 29.30
C GLU A 563 -1.32 15.90 28.34
N VAL A 564 -1.23 15.35 27.13
CA VAL A 564 -0.25 15.78 26.11
C VAL A 564 -0.90 15.75 24.74
N ALA A 565 -0.73 16.82 23.96
CA ALA A 565 -1.08 16.82 22.55
C ALA A 565 -0.02 16.08 21.73
N VAL A 566 -0.46 15.17 20.88
CA VAL A 566 0.37 14.38 19.99
C VAL A 566 0.12 14.90 18.57
N ASP A 567 0.88 15.93 18.20
CA ASP A 567 0.97 16.39 16.82
C ASP A 567 1.91 15.53 15.95
N HIS A 568 1.93 15.83 14.66
CA HIS A 568 2.70 15.09 13.67
C HIS A 568 4.09 15.65 13.30
N GLU A 569 4.57 16.65 14.04
CA GLU A 569 5.87 17.26 13.81
C GLU A 569 7.04 16.36 14.27
N LYS A 570 8.26 16.75 13.91
CA LYS A 570 9.47 16.04 14.33
C LYS A 570 9.86 16.45 15.76
N PRO A 571 10.29 15.51 16.63
CA PRO A 571 10.43 14.08 16.39
C PRO A 571 9.09 13.34 16.35
N ARG A 572 8.92 12.44 15.37
CA ARG A 572 7.65 11.75 15.10
C ARG A 572 7.12 10.98 16.30
N TRP A 573 8.04 10.31 17.01
CA TRP A 573 7.75 9.56 18.22
C TRP A 573 7.99 10.43 19.44
N LYS A 574 6.92 10.75 20.14
CA LYS A 574 6.95 11.50 21.40
C LYS A 574 6.96 10.53 22.55
N THR A 575 7.80 10.80 23.53
CA THR A 575 7.89 9.99 24.75
C THR A 575 7.09 10.69 25.85
N VAL A 576 6.17 9.96 26.46
CA VAL A 576 5.35 10.43 27.57
C VAL A 576 5.75 9.70 28.82
N GLU A 577 6.00 10.47 29.88
CA GLU A 577 6.33 9.97 31.21
C GLU A 577 5.25 10.44 32.20
N VAL A 578 4.78 9.50 33.02
CA VAL A 578 3.76 9.70 34.05
C VAL A 578 4.35 9.31 35.39
N ASP A 579 4.28 10.22 36.36
CA ASP A 579 4.74 9.99 37.73
C ASP A 579 3.61 9.39 38.57
N LEU A 580 3.87 8.22 39.13
CA LEU A 580 2.98 7.45 39.98
C LEU A 580 3.43 7.45 41.45
N ALA A 581 4.44 8.24 41.84
CA ALA A 581 5.02 8.24 43.19
C ALA A 581 3.99 8.45 44.30
N LYS A 582 2.96 9.27 44.04
CA LYS A 582 1.84 9.52 44.96
C LYS A 582 1.10 8.24 45.39
N TRP A 583 1.11 7.20 44.55
CA TRP A 583 0.39 5.95 44.79
C TRP A 583 1.31 4.78 45.15
N LYS A 584 2.60 5.03 45.45
CA LYS A 584 3.56 3.96 45.78
C LYS A 584 3.01 3.05 46.89
N GLY A 585 2.99 1.75 46.63
CA GLY A 585 2.48 0.71 47.53
C GLY A 585 0.97 0.51 47.51
N GLN A 586 0.19 1.35 46.80
CA GLN A 586 -1.25 1.25 46.69
C GLN A 586 -1.67 0.49 45.42
N GLU A 587 -2.86 -0.12 45.44
CA GLU A 587 -3.52 -0.60 44.23
C GLU A 587 -4.24 0.54 43.52
N VAL A 588 -4.00 0.65 42.22
CA VAL A 588 -4.61 1.68 41.37
C VAL A 588 -5.06 1.10 40.04
N THR A 589 -6.07 1.72 39.44
CA THR A 589 -6.44 1.52 38.04
C THR A 589 -5.81 2.64 37.21
N VAL A 590 -4.88 2.27 36.34
CA VAL A 590 -4.27 3.20 35.38
C VAL A 590 -4.94 3.04 34.03
N ARG A 591 -5.39 4.15 33.45
CA ARG A 591 -5.92 4.24 32.10
C ARG A 591 -5.08 5.19 31.25
N LEU A 592 -4.68 4.74 30.06
CA LEU A 592 -4.04 5.59 29.05
C LEU A 592 -5.04 5.77 27.91
N GLU A 593 -5.48 7.00 27.67
CA GLU A 593 -6.61 7.31 26.81
C GLU A 593 -6.17 8.12 25.60
N ALA A 594 -6.58 7.68 24.40
CA ALA A 594 -6.50 8.40 23.14
C ALA A 594 -7.80 9.19 22.93
N HIS A 595 -7.73 10.50 23.11
CA HIS A 595 -8.82 11.44 22.94
C HIS A 595 -8.74 12.15 21.60
N ALA A 596 -9.92 12.55 21.12
CA ALA A 596 -10.05 13.43 20.00
C ALA A 596 -9.51 14.83 20.31
N SER A 597 -8.73 15.40 19.38
CA SER A 597 -8.36 16.83 19.38
C SER A 597 -9.33 17.68 18.55
N GLY A 598 -9.92 17.10 17.50
CA GLY A 598 -10.77 17.80 16.52
C GLY A 598 -11.60 16.91 15.60
N TRP A 599 -11.55 15.59 15.77
CA TRP A 599 -12.20 14.54 14.96
C TRP A 599 -11.76 14.53 13.49
N ASN A 600 -10.45 14.66 13.27
CA ASN A 600 -9.86 14.63 11.94
C ASN A 600 -8.57 13.78 11.94
N MET A 601 -8.65 12.56 11.38
CA MET A 601 -7.52 11.63 11.23
C MET A 601 -6.79 11.34 12.55
N GLU A 602 -7.53 10.98 13.59
CA GLU A 602 -7.04 10.83 14.98
C GLU A 602 -6.48 9.45 15.26
N PHE A 603 -5.65 8.97 14.33
CA PHE A 603 -4.97 7.70 14.45
C PHE A 603 -3.87 7.79 15.49
N ALA A 604 -4.09 7.11 16.60
CA ALA A 604 -3.21 7.06 17.75
C ALA A 604 -2.27 5.87 17.60
N TYR A 605 -0.99 6.15 17.34
CA TYR A 605 0.06 5.14 17.22
C TYR A 605 0.78 5.01 18.55
N TRP A 606 0.76 3.81 19.12
CA TRP A 606 1.36 3.53 20.42
C TRP A 606 2.56 2.61 20.24
N GLY A 607 3.63 2.89 21.00
CA GLY A 607 4.86 2.11 20.94
C GLY A 607 5.51 1.97 22.31
N GLY A 608 5.46 0.75 22.86
CA GLY A 608 6.07 0.37 24.14
C GLY A 608 5.42 1.04 25.35
N ILE A 609 4.99 0.28 26.34
CA ILE A 609 4.52 0.79 27.64
C ILE A 609 5.32 0.06 28.73
N ALA A 610 6.07 0.80 29.54
CA ALA A 610 6.97 0.23 30.53
C ALA A 610 6.85 0.95 31.88
N LEU A 611 6.83 0.16 32.96
CA LEU A 611 6.96 0.64 34.33
C LEU A 611 8.43 0.58 34.75
N GLN A 612 8.93 1.68 35.29
CA GLN A 612 10.32 1.89 35.72
C GLN A 612 10.41 2.20 37.21
#